data_AF-A0A7W8ZQ41-F1
#
_entry.id   AF-A0A7W8ZQ41-F1
#
_cell.length_a   1.000
_cell.length_b   1.000
_cell.length_c   1.000
_cell.angle_alpha   90.00
_cell.angle_beta   90.00
_cell.angle_gamma   90.00
#
_symmetry.space_group_name_H-M   'P 1'
#
loop_
_entity.id
_entity.type
_entity.pdbx_description
1 polymer ?
#
loop_
_entity_poly.entity_id
_entity_poly.type
_entity_poly.pdbx_seq_one_letter_code
_entity_poly.pdbx_strand_id
1 'polypeptide(L)'
;MIKSVEKSKYLLLAIFCLLFVCVLDYFTPLDVAIGILYTSIILIALRETKKTILLLTIIATLLIIINFVYFNAIAAFSHWVFPVNRLISIIGLWVTTTVALNYKILQEKLLKERIEYTETLEEVIFVTSHRVRNPVANIVKIVEIMGDDHISVKNLKEMIPFLGKSAEELDTVIKDMTGD
;
A
#
# COMPACT_ATOMS: atom_id res chain seq x y z
N MET A 1 -16.18 4.16 8.98
CA MET A 1 -17.45 3.63 8.42
C MET A 1 -17.48 3.63 6.88
N ILE A 2 -16.94 4.64 6.19
CA ILE A 2 -16.97 4.74 4.71
C ILE A 2 -16.10 3.65 4.02
N LYS A 3 -14.94 3.31 4.59
CA LYS A 3 -14.00 2.31 4.04
C LYS A 3 -14.55 0.87 4.02
N SER A 4 -15.49 0.51 4.91
CA SER A 4 -16.10 -0.84 4.91
C SER A 4 -17.23 -0.97 3.88
N VAL A 5 -17.92 0.13 3.59
CA VAL A 5 -19.02 0.16 2.61
C VAL A 5 -18.50 -0.01 1.18
N GLU A 6 -17.40 0.67 0.82
CA GLU A 6 -16.78 0.47 -0.50
C GLU A 6 -16.27 -0.96 -0.70
N LYS A 7 -15.61 -1.52 0.31
CA LYS A 7 -15.17 -2.91 0.31
C LYS A 7 -16.34 -3.89 0.12
N SER A 8 -17.44 -3.68 0.84
CA SER A 8 -18.64 -4.52 0.69
C SER A 8 -19.23 -4.49 -0.73
N LYS A 9 -19.10 -3.39 -1.48
CA LYS A 9 -19.63 -3.28 -2.84
C LYS A 9 -18.85 -4.16 -3.83
N TYR A 10 -17.52 -4.16 -3.76
CA TYR A 10 -16.70 -4.98 -4.66
C TYR A 10 -16.85 -6.47 -4.36
N LEU A 11 -16.98 -6.84 -3.09
CA LEU A 11 -17.28 -8.22 -2.71
C LEU A 11 -18.64 -8.68 -3.24
N LEU A 12 -19.69 -7.87 -3.08
CA LEU A 12 -21.02 -8.18 -3.62
C LEU A 12 -20.98 -8.32 -5.15
N LEU A 13 -20.27 -7.42 -5.83
CA LEU A 13 -20.08 -7.49 -7.28
C LEU A 13 -19.32 -8.76 -7.71
N ALA A 14 -18.28 -9.14 -6.97
CA ALA A 14 -17.52 -10.36 -7.24
C ALA A 14 -18.36 -11.62 -7.04
N ILE A 15 -19.20 -11.66 -5.98
CA ILE A 15 -20.14 -12.77 -5.74
C ILE A 15 -21.20 -12.83 -6.85
N PHE A 16 -21.76 -11.69 -7.24
CA PHE A 16 -22.71 -11.62 -8.34
C PHE A 16 -22.09 -12.11 -9.66
N CYS A 17 -20.87 -11.67 -9.96
CA CYS A 17 -20.13 -12.12 -11.13
C CYS A 17 -19.82 -13.62 -11.08
N LEU A 18 -19.44 -14.15 -9.92
CA LEU A 18 -19.22 -15.58 -9.72
C LEU A 18 -20.49 -16.40 -10.01
N LEU A 19 -21.64 -15.99 -9.46
CA LEU A 19 -22.92 -16.64 -9.72
C LEU A 19 -23.32 -16.54 -11.20
N PHE A 20 -23.12 -15.37 -11.80
CA PHE A 20 -23.42 -15.16 -13.22
C PHE A 20 -22.57 -16.05 -14.13
N VAL A 21 -21.26 -16.13 -13.89
CA VAL A 21 -20.35 -17.01 -14.64
C VAL A 21 -20.73 -18.48 -14.44
N CYS A 22 -21.11 -18.88 -13.22
CA CYS A 22 -21.58 -20.24 -12.96
C CYS A 22 -22.85 -20.60 -13.75
N VAL A 23 -23.81 -19.68 -13.82
CA VAL A 23 -25.04 -19.89 -14.60
C VAL A 23 -24.69 -20.00 -16.09
N LEU A 24 -23.85 -19.12 -16.62
CA LEU A 24 -23.38 -19.21 -18.00
C LEU A 24 -22.70 -20.55 -18.28
N ASP A 25 -21.82 -21.00 -17.39
CA ASP A 25 -21.07 -22.25 -17.52
C ASP A 25 -21.97 -23.51 -17.48
N TYR A 26 -23.18 -23.40 -16.93
CA TYR A 26 -24.19 -24.46 -16.98
C TYR A 26 -24.92 -24.52 -18.33
N PHE A 27 -25.19 -23.36 -18.96
CA PHE A 27 -25.93 -23.29 -20.22
C PHE A 27 -25.05 -23.41 -21.47
N THR A 28 -23.74 -23.25 -21.35
CA THR A 28 -22.82 -23.34 -22.48
C THR A 28 -22.48 -24.79 -22.87
N PRO A 29 -22.27 -25.06 -24.17
CA PRO A 29 -21.76 -26.35 -24.63
C PRO A 29 -20.39 -26.67 -24.01
N LEU A 30 -20.15 -27.96 -23.74
CA LEU A 30 -18.97 -28.49 -23.04
C LEU A 30 -17.64 -28.20 -23.76
N ASP A 31 -17.69 -27.95 -25.07
CA ASP A 31 -16.51 -27.69 -25.91
C ASP A 31 -16.01 -26.23 -25.82
N VAL A 32 -16.78 -25.33 -25.20
CA VAL A 32 -16.42 -23.92 -25.05
C VAL A 32 -15.64 -23.70 -23.75
N ALA A 33 -14.48 -23.05 -23.84
CA ALA A 33 -13.62 -22.73 -22.68
C ALA A 33 -14.12 -21.53 -21.85
N ILE A 34 -15.40 -21.53 -21.45
CA ILE A 34 -16.02 -20.45 -20.66
C ILE A 34 -15.45 -20.36 -19.24
N GLY A 35 -14.84 -21.44 -18.75
CA GLY A 35 -14.24 -21.53 -17.43
C GLY A 35 -13.10 -20.53 -17.19
N ILE A 36 -12.54 -19.93 -18.24
CA ILE A 36 -11.56 -18.86 -18.08
C ILE A 36 -12.16 -17.59 -17.49
N LEU A 37 -13.48 -17.37 -17.62
CA LEU A 37 -14.16 -16.18 -17.10
C LEU A 37 -14.15 -16.11 -15.58
N TYR A 38 -13.94 -17.23 -14.88
CA TYR A 38 -13.77 -17.23 -13.42
C TYR A 38 -12.55 -16.42 -12.98
N THR A 39 -11.55 -16.21 -13.85
CA THR A 39 -10.40 -15.32 -13.57
C THR A 39 -10.81 -13.86 -13.34
N SER A 40 -11.88 -13.41 -14.01
CA SER A 40 -12.40 -12.03 -13.91
C SER A 40 -12.82 -11.67 -12.48
N ILE A 41 -13.27 -12.67 -11.71
CA ILE A 41 -13.70 -12.52 -10.32
C ILE A 41 -12.52 -12.07 -9.44
N ILE A 42 -11.33 -12.60 -9.72
CA ILE A 42 -10.10 -12.26 -9.00
C ILE A 42 -9.69 -10.81 -9.27
N LEU A 43 -9.89 -10.32 -10.50
CA LEU A 43 -9.63 -8.94 -10.87
C LEU A 43 -10.59 -7.97 -10.15
N ILE A 44 -11.88 -8.31 -10.07
CA ILE A 44 -12.88 -7.53 -9.32
C ILE A 44 -12.56 -7.54 -7.83
N ALA A 45 -12.16 -8.70 -7.30
CA ALA A 45 -11.78 -8.88 -5.91
C ALA A 45 -10.38 -8.32 -5.59
N LEU A 46 -9.67 -7.70 -6.53
CA LEU A 46 -8.33 -7.15 -6.29
C LEU A 46 -8.33 -6.02 -5.24
N ARG A 47 -9.48 -5.37 -5.00
CA ARG A 47 -9.60 -4.39 -3.91
C ARG A 47 -9.79 -5.04 -2.52
N GLU A 48 -10.11 -6.32 -2.48
CA GLU A 48 -10.37 -7.07 -1.24
C GLU A 48 -9.11 -7.51 -0.49
N THR A 49 -9.31 -8.21 0.63
CA THR A 49 -8.20 -8.78 1.41
C THR A 49 -7.62 -10.02 0.73
N LYS A 50 -6.35 -10.32 1.02
CA LYS A 50 -5.69 -11.57 0.59
C LYS A 50 -6.52 -12.82 0.94
N LYS A 51 -7.10 -12.85 2.15
CA LYS A 51 -7.96 -13.95 2.62
C LYS A 51 -9.22 -14.09 1.76
N THR A 52 -9.86 -12.98 1.42
CA THR A 52 -11.07 -12.95 0.58
C THR A 52 -10.77 -13.43 -0.84
N ILE A 53 -9.66 -12.98 -1.44
CA ILE A 53 -9.22 -13.41 -2.77
C ILE A 53 -8.98 -14.92 -2.79
N LEU A 54 -8.28 -15.45 -1.78
CA LEU A 54 -8.07 -16.90 -1.63
C LEU A 54 -9.38 -17.66 -1.45
N LEU A 55 -10.28 -17.19 -0.59
CA LEU A 55 -11.58 -17.81 -0.37
C LEU A 55 -12.41 -17.86 -1.67
N LEU A 56 -12.46 -16.76 -2.42
CA LEU A 56 -13.14 -16.72 -3.73
C LEU A 56 -12.50 -17.67 -4.75
N THR A 57 -11.16 -17.78 -4.75
CA THR A 57 -10.43 -18.72 -5.61
C THR A 57 -10.78 -20.17 -5.28
N ILE A 58 -10.82 -20.52 -3.99
CA ILE A 58 -11.19 -21.86 -3.53
C ILE A 58 -12.63 -22.17 -3.92
N ILE A 59 -13.56 -21.25 -3.67
CA ILE A 59 -14.96 -21.41 -4.07
C ILE A 59 -15.07 -21.58 -5.59
N ALA A 60 -14.47 -20.71 -6.39
CA ALA A 60 -14.49 -20.83 -7.85
C ALA A 60 -13.89 -22.16 -8.34
N THR A 61 -12.79 -22.62 -7.73
CA THR A 61 -12.20 -23.92 -8.04
C THR A 61 -13.16 -25.07 -7.72
N LEU A 62 -13.83 -25.02 -6.56
CA LEU A 62 -14.84 -26.01 -6.20
C LEU A 62 -16.02 -26.01 -7.17
N LEU A 63 -16.50 -24.83 -7.60
CA LEU A 63 -17.55 -24.74 -8.61
C LEU A 63 -17.14 -25.38 -9.94
N ILE A 64 -15.92 -25.11 -10.42
CA ILE A 64 -15.38 -25.72 -11.65
C ILE A 64 -15.33 -27.25 -11.52
N ILE A 65 -14.91 -27.78 -10.35
CA ILE A 65 -14.84 -29.22 -10.08
C ILE A 65 -16.24 -29.85 -10.00
N ILE A 66 -17.18 -29.21 -9.30
CA ILE A 66 -18.58 -29.68 -9.20
C ILE A 66 -19.22 -29.75 -10.59
N ASN A 67 -19.02 -28.69 -11.40
CA ASN A 67 -19.47 -28.66 -12.79
C ASN A 67 -18.82 -29.81 -13.59
N PHE A 68 -17.52 -30.03 -13.45
CA PHE A 68 -16.82 -31.15 -14.08
C PHE A 68 -17.44 -32.52 -13.75
N VAL A 69 -17.67 -32.80 -12.46
CA VAL A 69 -18.24 -34.07 -12.00
C VAL A 69 -19.68 -34.26 -12.47
N TYR A 70 -20.51 -33.21 -12.40
CA TYR A 70 -21.91 -33.25 -12.82
C TYR A 70 -22.06 -33.60 -14.31
N PHE A 71 -21.34 -32.90 -15.18
CA PHE A 71 -21.41 -33.17 -16.61
C PHE A 71 -20.71 -34.48 -17.01
N ASN A 72 -19.63 -34.86 -16.33
CA ASN A 72 -18.99 -36.15 -16.58
C ASN A 72 -19.91 -37.34 -16.21
N ALA A 73 -20.78 -37.19 -15.21
CA ALA A 73 -21.74 -38.23 -14.83
C ALA A 73 -22.89 -38.40 -15.85
N ILE A 74 -23.22 -37.34 -16.60
CA ILE A 74 -24.33 -37.32 -17.57
C ILE A 74 -23.83 -37.59 -19.00
N ALA A 75 -22.56 -37.32 -19.29
CA ALA A 75 -21.99 -37.47 -20.62
C ALA A 75 -21.94 -38.96 -21.05
N ALA A 76 -22.67 -39.28 -22.12
CA ALA A 76 -22.69 -40.63 -22.71
C ALA A 76 -21.41 -40.98 -23.50
N PHE A 77 -20.57 -39.99 -23.83
CA PHE A 77 -19.34 -40.16 -24.59
C PHE A 77 -18.18 -39.36 -23.99
N SER A 78 -16.99 -39.96 -23.99
CA SER A 78 -15.76 -39.34 -23.48
C SER A 78 -15.19 -38.36 -24.51
N HIS A 79 -15.40 -37.06 -24.30
CA HIS A 79 -14.78 -36.00 -25.08
C HIS A 79 -13.57 -35.45 -24.31
N TRP A 80 -12.35 -35.70 -24.83
CA TRP A 80 -11.10 -35.26 -24.19
C TRP A 80 -10.94 -33.73 -24.07
N VAL A 81 -11.67 -32.96 -24.90
CA VAL A 81 -11.67 -31.49 -24.90
C VAL A 81 -12.21 -30.93 -23.58
N PHE A 82 -13.23 -31.59 -23.01
CA PHE A 82 -13.88 -31.16 -21.78
C PHE A 82 -12.95 -31.11 -20.56
N PRO A 83 -12.25 -32.21 -20.15
CA PRO A 83 -11.33 -32.16 -19.01
C PRO A 83 -10.16 -31.19 -19.25
N VAL A 84 -9.66 -31.08 -20.48
CA VAL A 84 -8.58 -30.14 -20.82
C VAL A 84 -9.01 -28.69 -20.61
N ASN A 85 -10.21 -28.30 -21.05
CA ASN A 85 -10.76 -26.96 -20.85
C ASN A 85 -10.91 -26.61 -19.35
N ARG A 86 -11.32 -27.58 -18.52
CA ARG A 86 -11.43 -27.39 -17.07
C ARG A 86 -10.06 -27.24 -16.40
N LEU A 87 -9.06 -28.02 -16.82
CA LEU A 87 -7.69 -27.89 -16.32
C LEU A 87 -7.08 -26.52 -16.66
N ILE A 88 -7.23 -26.06 -17.91
CA ILE A 88 -6.74 -24.73 -18.33
C ILE A 88 -7.39 -23.62 -17.49
N SER A 89 -8.69 -23.75 -17.23
CA SER A 89 -9.44 -22.78 -16.42
C SER A 89 -8.92 -22.72 -14.98
N ILE A 90 -8.66 -23.87 -14.35
CA ILE A 90 -8.10 -23.93 -12.99
C ILE A 90 -6.69 -23.32 -12.97
N ILE A 91 -5.83 -23.67 -13.93
CA ILE A 91 -4.48 -23.12 -14.02
C ILE A 91 -4.54 -21.60 -14.18
N GLY A 92 -5.34 -21.09 -15.12
CA GLY A 92 -5.50 -19.66 -15.34
C GLY A 92 -6.02 -18.92 -14.11
N LEU A 93 -6.97 -19.52 -13.39
CA LEU A 93 -7.48 -18.98 -12.13
C LEU A 93 -6.37 -18.86 -11.09
N TRP A 94 -5.59 -19.92 -10.86
CA TRP A 94 -4.50 -19.91 -9.87
C TRP A 94 -3.32 -19.00 -10.24
N VAL A 95 -2.99 -18.88 -11.53
CA VAL A 95 -2.01 -17.91 -12.02
C VAL A 95 -2.48 -16.49 -11.69
N THR A 96 -3.74 -16.18 -12.01
CA THR A 96 -4.33 -14.86 -11.73
C THR A 96 -4.36 -14.56 -10.23
N THR A 97 -4.72 -15.55 -9.40
CA THR A 97 -4.71 -15.43 -7.94
C THR A 97 -3.30 -15.17 -7.40
N THR A 98 -2.29 -15.89 -7.89
CA THR A 98 -0.89 -15.68 -7.47
C THR A 98 -0.43 -14.26 -7.77
N VAL A 99 -0.71 -13.76 -8.99
CA VAL A 99 -0.40 -12.39 -9.37
C VAL A 99 -1.10 -11.38 -8.46
N ALA A 100 -2.40 -11.58 -8.19
CA ALA A 100 -3.18 -10.71 -7.33
C ALA A 100 -2.63 -10.66 -5.88
N LEU A 101 -2.20 -11.80 -5.34
CA LEU A 101 -1.62 -11.87 -4.00
C LEU A 101 -0.24 -11.20 -3.93
N ASN A 102 0.62 -11.41 -4.92
CA ASN A 102 1.93 -10.77 -5.00
C ASN A 102 1.79 -9.25 -5.11
N TYR A 103 0.84 -8.77 -5.93
CA TYR A 103 0.51 -7.35 -6.02
C TYR A 103 0.13 -6.77 -4.65
N LYS A 104 -0.70 -7.48 -3.87
CA LYS A 104 -1.08 -7.05 -2.51
C LYS A 104 0.09 -6.99 -1.55
N ILE A 105 0.97 -7.99 -1.57
CA ILE A 105 2.16 -8.03 -0.73
C ILE A 105 3.08 -6.84 -1.07
N LEU A 106 3.29 -6.57 -2.35
CA LEU A 106 4.09 -5.44 -2.80
C LEU A 106 3.50 -4.10 -2.36
N GLN A 107 2.19 -3.92 -2.51
CA GLN A 107 1.50 -2.70 -2.08
C GLN A 107 1.63 -2.47 -0.57
N GLU A 108 1.46 -3.52 0.24
CA GLU A 108 1.66 -3.43 1.69
C GLU A 108 3.10 -3.07 2.06
N LYS A 109 4.08 -3.65 1.35
CA LYS A 109 5.50 -3.33 1.56
C LYS A 109 5.82 -1.87 1.24
N LEU A 110 5.37 -1.39 0.08
CA LEU A 110 5.56 0.01 -0.34
C LEU A 110 4.89 1.00 0.61
N LEU A 111 3.69 0.67 1.09
CA LEU A 111 3.00 1.51 2.08
C LEU A 111 3.80 1.58 3.38
N LYS A 112 4.32 0.45 3.84
CA LYS A 112 5.14 0.39 5.06
C LYS A 112 6.42 1.21 4.92
N GLU A 113 7.15 1.04 3.81
CA GLU A 113 8.36 1.80 3.50
C GLU A 113 8.08 3.31 3.44
N ARG A 114 6.95 3.72 2.85
CA ARG A 114 6.54 5.15 2.83
C ARG A 114 6.27 5.70 4.22
N ILE A 115 5.58 4.94 5.07
CA ILE A 115 5.29 5.36 6.45
C ILE A 115 6.60 5.53 7.22
N GLU A 116 7.48 4.53 7.17
CA GLU A 116 8.79 4.54 7.84
C GLU A 116 9.68 5.69 7.36
N TYR A 117 9.70 5.95 6.05
CA TYR A 117 10.40 7.11 5.48
C TYR A 117 9.83 8.45 6.00
N THR A 118 8.50 8.57 6.08
CA THR A 118 7.85 9.80 6.57
C THR A 118 8.14 10.01 8.06
N GLU A 119 8.07 8.96 8.88
CA GLU A 119 8.42 9.02 10.31
C GLU A 119 9.88 9.41 10.52
N THR A 120 10.80 8.82 9.76
CA THR A 120 12.23 9.17 9.80
C THR A 120 12.44 10.63 9.40
N LEU A 121 11.76 11.10 8.37
CA LEU A 121 11.85 12.48 7.91
C LEU A 121 11.32 13.46 8.98
N GLU A 122 10.21 13.13 9.64
CA GLU A 122 9.68 13.92 10.76
C GLU A 122 10.66 14.02 11.92
N GLU A 123 11.31 12.90 12.30
CA GLU A 123 12.33 12.88 13.34
C GLU A 123 13.54 13.75 12.97
N VAL A 124 14.04 13.63 11.74
CA VAL A 124 15.14 14.44 11.24
C VAL A 124 14.77 15.93 11.28
N ILE A 125 13.59 16.32 10.78
CA ILE A 125 13.11 17.71 10.80
C ILE A 125 12.97 18.22 12.23
N PHE A 126 12.48 17.40 13.15
CA PHE A 126 12.34 17.78 14.56
C PHE A 126 13.72 18.06 15.19
N VAL A 127 14.68 17.15 15.01
CA VAL A 127 16.04 17.30 15.54
C VAL A 127 16.74 18.50 14.91
N THR A 128 16.65 18.68 13.59
CA THR A 128 17.27 19.82 12.90
C THR A 128 16.68 21.14 13.37
N SER A 129 15.36 21.23 13.49
CA SER A 129 14.66 22.41 14.00
C SER A 129 15.13 22.76 15.41
N HIS A 130 15.27 21.77 16.29
CA HIS A 130 15.77 22.00 17.65
C HIS A 130 17.23 22.50 17.64
N ARG A 131 18.09 21.89 16.82
CA ARG A 131 19.51 22.29 16.69
C ARG A 131 19.68 23.70 16.15
N VAL A 132 18.83 24.14 15.22
CA VAL A 132 18.85 25.52 14.67
C VAL A 132 18.22 26.52 15.64
N ARG A 133 17.11 26.15 16.29
CA ARG A 133 16.38 27.04 17.19
C ARG A 133 17.23 27.53 18.36
N ASN A 134 18.10 26.69 18.91
CA ASN A 134 18.92 27.03 20.06
C ASN A 134 19.88 28.22 19.82
N PRO A 135 20.80 28.18 18.84
CA PRO A 135 21.67 29.32 18.57
C PRO A 135 20.90 30.54 18.07
N VAL A 136 19.81 30.36 17.31
CA VAL A 136 18.95 31.48 16.87
C VAL A 136 18.30 32.18 18.06
N ALA A 137 17.74 31.43 19.02
CA ALA A 137 17.15 32.00 20.23
C ALA A 137 18.19 32.76 21.07
N ASN A 138 19.42 32.25 21.15
CA ASN A 138 20.52 32.92 21.83
C ASN A 138 20.89 34.24 21.14
N ILE A 139 21.02 34.24 19.81
CA ILE A 139 21.29 35.45 19.01
C ILE A 139 20.20 36.49 19.23
N VAL A 140 18.93 36.10 19.07
CA VAL A 140 17.78 37.01 19.24
C VAL A 140 17.78 37.63 20.63
N LYS A 141 17.96 36.82 21.67
CA LYS A 141 17.99 37.31 23.05
C LYS A 141 19.15 38.26 23.31
N ILE A 142 20.34 37.96 22.78
CA ILE A 142 21.51 38.85 22.93
C ILE A 142 21.25 40.19 22.22
N VAL A 143 20.67 40.18 21.02
CA VAL A 143 20.33 41.40 20.27
C VAL A 143 19.23 42.20 20.97
N GLU A 144 18.21 41.55 21.52
CA GLU A 144 17.15 42.19 22.31
C GLU A 144 17.72 42.89 23.54
N ILE A 145 18.60 42.22 24.29
CA ILE A 145 19.29 42.82 25.43
C ILE A 145 20.14 44.02 24.95
N MET A 146 20.93 43.88 23.88
CA MET A 146 21.75 44.97 23.34
C MET A 146 20.96 46.21 22.89
N GLY A 147 19.67 46.06 22.57
CA GLY A 147 18.77 47.16 22.19
C GLY A 147 18.15 47.92 23.36
N ASP A 148 18.41 47.52 24.61
CA ASP A 148 17.92 48.21 25.81
C ASP A 148 18.78 49.44 26.16
N ASP A 149 18.14 50.61 26.20
CA ASP A 149 18.76 51.93 26.43
C ASP A 149 19.47 52.05 27.80
N HIS A 150 19.26 51.10 28.72
CA HIS A 150 19.90 51.07 30.04
C HIS A 150 21.23 50.31 30.10
N ILE A 151 21.71 49.74 28.99
CA ILE A 151 22.93 48.92 28.98
C ILE A 151 24.20 49.76 28.80
N SER A 152 25.19 49.52 29.67
CA SER A 152 26.49 50.17 29.53
C SER A 152 27.28 49.63 28.32
N VAL A 153 28.07 50.51 27.70
CA VAL A 153 28.98 50.16 26.60
C VAL A 153 29.96 49.03 26.97
N LYS A 154 30.31 48.91 28.26
CA LYS A 154 31.15 47.81 28.76
C LYS A 154 30.42 46.46 28.69
N ASN A 155 29.15 46.41 29.05
CA ASN A 155 28.33 45.19 29.02
C ASN A 155 28.05 44.77 27.57
N LEU A 156 27.82 45.72 26.67
CA LEU A 156 27.71 45.48 25.21
C LEU A 156 28.96 44.77 24.66
N LYS A 157 30.14 45.25 25.04
CA LYS A 157 31.42 44.68 24.60
C LYS A 157 31.65 43.26 25.14
N GLU A 158 31.13 42.95 26.32
CA GLU A 158 31.16 41.61 26.92
C GLU A 158 30.16 40.64 26.27
N MET A 159 29.10 41.13 25.62
CA MET A 159 28.09 40.31 24.94
C MET A 159 28.46 39.93 23.49
N ILE A 160 29.30 40.72 22.80
CA ILE A 160 29.78 40.44 21.44
C ILE A 160 30.41 39.04 21.28
N PRO A 161 31.29 38.57 22.19
CA PRO A 161 31.85 37.22 22.10
C PRO A 161 30.78 36.11 22.16
N PHE A 162 29.72 36.29 22.96
CA PHE A 162 28.63 35.30 23.06
C PHE A 162 27.77 35.28 21.80
N LEU A 163 27.55 36.45 21.18
CA LEU A 163 26.87 36.56 19.88
C LEU A 163 27.69 35.84 18.79
N GLY A 164 29.00 36.09 18.74
CA GLY A 164 29.92 35.42 17.83
C GLY A 164 29.91 33.90 18.00
N LYS A 165 29.92 33.42 19.25
CA LYS A 165 29.84 31.99 19.56
C LYS A 165 28.52 31.37 19.10
N SER A 166 27.37 32.02 19.33
CA SER A 166 26.08 31.49 18.85
C SER A 166 25.97 31.51 17.32
N ALA A 167 26.60 32.49 16.65
CA ALA A 167 26.68 32.51 15.19
C ALA A 167 27.58 31.40 14.63
N GLU A 168 28.69 31.10 15.30
CA GLU A 168 29.60 29.99 14.95
C GLU A 168 28.93 28.61 15.18
N GLU A 169 28.18 28.47 16.29
CA GLU A 169 27.36 27.28 16.54
C GLU A 169 26.28 27.09 15.47
N LEU A 170 25.62 28.17 15.03
CA LEU A 170 24.64 28.12 13.93
C LEU A 170 25.31 27.73 12.61
N ASP A 171 26.46 28.32 12.27
CA ASP A 171 27.21 28.00 11.05
C ASP A 171 27.64 26.53 11.03
N THR A 172 28.10 26.01 12.17
CA THR A 172 28.43 24.59 12.34
C THR A 172 27.21 23.70 12.12
N VAL A 173 26.05 24.06 12.70
CA VAL A 173 24.80 23.33 12.51
C VAL A 173 24.34 23.34 11.05
N ILE A 174 24.54 24.44 10.33
CA ILE A 174 24.21 24.54 8.90
C ILE A 174 25.15 23.67 8.05
N LYS A 175 26.47 23.74 8.29
CA LYS A 175 27.47 22.91 7.59
C LYS A 175 27.23 21.42 7.78
N ASP A 176 26.90 20.99 9.00
CA ASP A 176 26.49 19.62 9.29
C ASP A 176 25.25 19.18 8.48
N MET A 177 24.38 20.11 8.09
CA MET A 177 23.18 19.82 7.29
C MET A 177 23.43 19.87 5.77
N THR A 178 24.31 20.75 5.29
CA THR A 178 24.61 20.92 3.86
C THR A 178 25.75 20.02 3.36
N GLY A 179 26.55 19.46 4.28
CA GLY A 179 27.65 18.55 3.94
C GLY A 179 28.91 19.26 3.43
N ASP A 180 29.05 20.57 3.73
CA ASP A 180 30.18 21.43 3.35
C ASP A 180 31.17 21.67 4.51
#